data_AF-A0A165G0B1-F1
#
_entry.id   AF-A0A165G0B1-F1
#
_cell.length_a   1.000
_cell.length_b   1.000
_cell.length_c   1.000
_cell.angle_alpha   90.00
_cell.angle_beta   90.00
_cell.angle_gamma   90.00
#
_symmetry.space_group_name_H-M   'P 1'
#
loop_
_entity.id
_entity.type
_entity.pdbx_description
1 polymer ?
#
loop_
_entity_poly.entity_id
_entity_poly.type
_entity_poly.pdbx_seq_one_letter_code
_entity_poly.pdbx_strand_id
1 'polypeptide(L)'
;MSDSLWSCDTDGCQKPGVRVLGDCIVCDRHLCSKHLQPEFHKCPPWEDSVAYVPLEEIARKEQLIKLRSKINIPALALHAFTLRKKAVRAIGPLDIDHNEPNSMTRARHYHIPIHFADGVIWLARIQEQHANAPPPAVRDLILQNQYATLRFLEELDVHAPGVFGYGLEQDTENRVGVGYLLLEKLPGTVFNWSSATPRQRKKVMDQVADVYIELSKYPFDKLGVVDPRSVALLDRPNNSRPLVVGGIFSGPLTTDIRSRTKEVRPLGPFNSLDEYYEHYITRIHGLISADQCYAHYAVDAFLAHLFFEEIRSLVVGANSKGGDAAAGSIPAAAASSSSSQPDKNTTQVDPQKFYLKHWDDRGDHILVDEHFNITGIIDWENAQITSAAYAFSSPLVFLHVDELFNGINDPGKHELDFAHILEKKGNKDLADFVRNGRTLIQFRLLVGYDFRRDFEGFLGLFEGLRKAINVDAHLDWDDWKSAALIRYQDKPRFKGLLSKIPPQKTSTAGASARPSKRARKE
;
A
#
# COMPACT_ATOMS: atom_id res chain seq x y z
N MET A 1 -29.17 -6.16 -3.14
CA MET A 1 -28.02 -5.87 -2.27
C MET A 1 -27.00 -5.12 -3.10
N SER A 2 -26.53 -3.97 -2.62
CA SER A 2 -25.39 -3.26 -3.22
C SER A 2 -24.13 -4.11 -3.13
N ASP A 3 -23.17 -3.92 -4.03
CA ASP A 3 -21.85 -4.52 -3.92
C ASP A 3 -21.14 -3.96 -2.66
N SER A 4 -20.51 -4.83 -1.88
CA SER A 4 -19.83 -4.48 -0.63
C SER A 4 -18.69 -5.45 -0.36
N LEU A 5 -17.56 -4.96 0.12
CA LEU A 5 -16.43 -5.80 0.49
C LEU A 5 -16.74 -6.64 1.75
N TRP A 6 -17.45 -6.05 2.71
CA TRP A 6 -17.95 -6.72 3.90
C TRP A 6 -19.42 -6.36 4.19
N SER A 7 -20.13 -7.29 4.80
CA SER A 7 -21.46 -7.06 5.38
C SER A 7 -21.34 -6.79 6.86
N CYS A 8 -22.34 -6.14 7.47
CA CYS A 8 -22.39 -5.98 8.91
C CYS A 8 -22.71 -7.31 9.59
N ASP A 9 -21.90 -7.71 10.57
CA ASP A 9 -22.02 -8.97 11.30
C ASP A 9 -23.06 -8.90 12.43
N THR A 10 -23.90 -7.86 12.50
CA THR A 10 -25.01 -7.79 13.46
C THR A 10 -26.24 -8.51 12.92
N ASP A 11 -26.81 -9.39 13.73
CA ASP A 11 -27.98 -10.19 13.40
C ASP A 11 -29.10 -9.35 12.75
N GLY A 12 -29.58 -9.83 11.60
CA GLY A 12 -30.63 -9.17 10.81
C GLY A 12 -30.20 -7.89 10.09
N CYS A 13 -28.95 -7.42 10.22
CA CYS A 13 -28.47 -6.25 9.52
C CYS A 13 -28.10 -6.57 8.07
N GLN A 14 -28.63 -5.80 7.12
CA GLN A 14 -28.33 -5.91 5.68
C GLN A 14 -27.47 -4.74 5.18
N LYS A 15 -26.94 -3.92 6.08
CA LYS A 15 -26.08 -2.79 5.74
C LYS A 15 -24.66 -3.27 5.47
N PRO A 16 -23.91 -2.61 4.56
CA PRO A 16 -22.50 -2.93 4.37
C PRO A 16 -21.69 -2.56 5.62
N GLY A 17 -20.61 -3.28 5.85
CA GLY A 17 -19.62 -2.93 6.88
C GLY A 17 -18.83 -1.68 6.46
N VAL A 18 -18.44 -0.86 7.45
CA VAL A 18 -17.49 0.23 7.22
C VAL A 18 -16.12 -0.38 6.97
N ARG A 19 -15.41 0.12 5.97
CA ARG A 19 -14.07 -0.32 5.58
C ARG A 19 -13.02 0.39 6.45
N VAL A 20 -11.92 -0.27 6.77
CA VAL A 20 -10.74 0.24 7.52
C VAL A 20 -10.97 0.51 9.01
N LEU A 21 -12.18 0.96 9.37
CA LEU A 21 -12.58 1.35 10.73
C LEU A 21 -13.82 0.61 11.23
N GLY A 22 -14.46 -0.20 10.38
CA GLY A 22 -15.61 -1.01 10.77
C GLY A 22 -15.22 -2.43 11.19
N ASP A 23 -13.98 -2.84 10.92
CA ASP A 23 -13.37 -4.07 11.38
C ASP A 23 -12.82 -3.92 12.81
N CYS A 24 -13.23 -4.81 13.71
CA CYS A 24 -12.76 -4.85 15.08
C CYS A 24 -12.06 -6.17 15.37
N ILE A 25 -10.74 -6.14 15.62
CA ILE A 25 -9.95 -7.33 15.98
C ILE A 25 -10.42 -7.96 17.29
N VAL A 26 -10.78 -7.14 18.28
CA VAL A 26 -11.14 -7.62 19.63
C VAL A 26 -12.38 -8.51 19.62
N CYS A 27 -13.44 -8.12 18.89
CA CYS A 27 -14.65 -8.94 18.76
C CYS A 27 -14.73 -9.73 17.45
N ASP A 28 -13.73 -9.60 16.59
CA ASP A 28 -13.61 -10.24 15.27
C ASP A 28 -14.83 -10.02 14.37
N ARG A 29 -15.31 -8.77 14.27
CA ARG A 29 -16.52 -8.40 13.52
C ARG A 29 -16.34 -7.21 12.61
N HIS A 30 -17.12 -7.19 11.53
CA HIS A 30 -17.33 -6.07 10.63
C HIS A 30 -18.65 -5.38 10.96
N LEU A 31 -18.60 -4.07 11.19
CA LEU A 31 -19.74 -3.29 11.66
C LEU A 31 -20.08 -2.20 10.66
N CYS A 32 -21.37 -2.01 10.39
CA CYS A 32 -21.86 -0.83 9.66
C CYS A 32 -21.76 0.42 10.54
N SER A 33 -21.85 1.60 9.93
CA SER A 33 -21.79 2.91 10.59
C SER A 33 -22.65 3.03 11.86
N LYS A 34 -23.87 2.46 11.82
CA LYS A 34 -24.81 2.42 12.96
C LYS A 34 -24.29 1.51 14.06
N HIS A 35 -23.88 0.28 13.73
CA HIS A 35 -23.46 -0.70 14.73
C HIS A 35 -22.04 -0.47 15.24
N LEU A 36 -21.27 0.42 14.60
CA LEU A 36 -19.99 0.89 15.11
C LEU A 36 -20.15 1.90 16.26
N GLN A 37 -21.33 2.51 16.41
CA GLN A 37 -21.55 3.51 17.45
C GLN A 37 -21.47 2.90 18.86
N PRO A 38 -21.06 3.68 19.88
CA PRO A 38 -20.90 3.20 21.26
C PRO A 38 -22.14 2.56 21.87
N GLU A 39 -23.35 2.85 21.35
CA GLU A 39 -24.58 2.20 21.83
C GLU A 39 -24.58 0.69 21.52
N PHE A 40 -24.02 0.30 20.38
CA PHE A 40 -24.05 -1.07 19.86
C PHE A 40 -22.71 -1.80 20.00
N HIS A 41 -21.58 -1.09 19.86
CA HIS A 41 -20.24 -1.67 19.95
C HIS A 41 -19.55 -1.25 21.24
N LYS A 42 -19.16 -2.24 22.04
CA LYS A 42 -18.63 -2.05 23.40
C LYS A 42 -17.15 -2.33 23.56
N CYS A 43 -16.46 -2.79 22.51
CA CYS A 43 -15.01 -2.95 22.59
C CYS A 43 -14.36 -1.58 22.78
N PRO A 44 -13.26 -1.50 23.55
CA PRO A 44 -12.57 -0.24 23.73
C PRO A 44 -12.08 0.30 22.37
N PRO A 45 -12.08 1.63 22.21
CA PRO A 45 -11.46 2.27 21.06
C PRO A 45 -9.94 2.05 21.10
N TRP A 46 -9.28 2.01 19.94
CA TRP A 46 -7.81 1.82 19.86
C TRP A 46 -7.05 3.01 20.48
N GLU A 47 -7.72 4.17 20.56
CA GLU A 47 -7.27 5.38 21.24
C GLU A 47 -7.05 5.16 22.75
N ASP A 48 -7.78 4.22 23.38
CA ASP A 48 -7.55 3.77 24.76
C ASP A 48 -6.61 2.57 24.76
N SER A 49 -5.32 2.82 24.52
CA SER A 49 -4.31 1.75 24.39
C SER A 49 -4.20 0.87 25.64
N VAL A 50 -4.50 1.41 26.82
CA VAL A 50 -4.45 0.67 28.10
C VAL A 50 -5.51 -0.42 28.13
N ALA A 51 -6.73 -0.12 27.66
CA ALA A 51 -7.80 -1.10 27.56
C ALA A 51 -7.72 -1.96 26.29
N TYR A 52 -7.30 -1.38 25.16
CA TYR A 52 -7.34 -2.01 23.85
C TYR A 52 -6.23 -3.05 23.64
N VAL A 53 -4.97 -2.70 23.92
CA VAL A 53 -3.81 -3.54 23.59
C VAL A 53 -3.91 -4.94 24.21
N PRO A 54 -4.24 -5.10 25.52
CA PRO A 54 -4.36 -6.43 26.11
C PRO A 54 -5.45 -7.29 25.46
N LEU A 55 -6.58 -6.68 25.09
CA LEU A 55 -7.69 -7.40 24.43
C LEU A 55 -7.35 -7.76 22.98
N GLU A 56 -6.65 -6.88 22.27
CA GLU A 56 -6.15 -7.15 20.93
C GLU A 56 -5.16 -8.33 20.95
N GLU A 57 -4.22 -8.36 21.89
CA GLU A 57 -3.26 -9.46 22.05
C GLU A 57 -3.95 -10.80 22.33
N ILE A 58 -4.96 -10.81 23.20
CA ILE A 58 -5.77 -12.01 23.48
C ILE A 58 -6.48 -12.46 22.21
N ALA A 59 -7.18 -11.55 21.52
CA ALA A 59 -7.92 -11.87 20.31
C ALA A 59 -7.00 -12.41 19.20
N ARG A 60 -5.85 -11.76 18.95
CA ARG A 60 -4.85 -12.23 17.98
C ARG A 60 -4.33 -13.61 18.32
N LYS A 61 -4.04 -13.88 19.60
CA LYS A 61 -3.58 -15.20 20.06
C LYS A 61 -4.64 -16.28 19.82
N GLU A 62 -5.90 -16.01 20.12
CA GLU A 62 -7.01 -16.92 19.83
C GLU A 62 -7.17 -17.18 18.33
N GLN A 63 -7.07 -16.14 17.49
CA GLN A 63 -7.14 -16.30 16.03
C GLN A 63 -5.96 -17.09 15.48
N LEU A 64 -4.76 -16.89 16.01
CA LEU A 64 -3.59 -17.68 15.63
C LEU A 64 -3.77 -19.16 16.00
N ILE A 65 -4.33 -19.46 17.19
CA ILE A 65 -4.65 -20.85 17.58
C ILE A 65 -5.67 -21.47 16.61
N LYS A 66 -6.74 -20.74 16.29
CA LYS A 66 -7.75 -21.19 15.30
C LYS A 66 -7.11 -21.42 13.93
N LEU A 67 -6.28 -20.51 13.46
CA LEU A 67 -5.58 -20.64 12.18
C LEU A 67 -4.69 -21.89 12.17
N ARG A 68 -3.84 -22.06 13.20
CA ARG A 68 -2.96 -23.22 13.34
C ARG A 68 -3.73 -24.55 13.32
N SER A 69 -4.90 -24.59 13.94
CA SER A 69 -5.75 -25.80 13.96
C SER A 69 -6.28 -26.22 12.58
N LYS A 70 -6.34 -25.29 11.61
CA LYS A 70 -6.79 -25.58 10.23
C LYS A 70 -5.68 -26.15 9.36
N ILE A 71 -4.41 -26.00 9.75
CA ILE A 71 -3.27 -26.31 8.89
C ILE A 71 -2.96 -27.81 8.95
N ASN A 72 -3.15 -28.50 7.83
CA ASN A 72 -2.71 -29.87 7.67
C ASN A 72 -1.21 -29.92 7.35
N ILE A 73 -0.39 -30.00 8.41
CA ILE A 73 1.08 -30.03 8.32
C ILE A 73 1.60 -31.18 7.44
N PRO A 74 1.11 -32.43 7.56
CA PRO A 74 1.50 -33.50 6.64
C PRO A 74 1.25 -33.18 5.15
N ALA A 75 0.12 -32.55 4.82
CA ALA A 75 -0.18 -32.16 3.44
C ALA A 75 0.76 -31.06 2.94
N LEU A 76 1.08 -30.08 3.80
CA LEU A 76 2.05 -29.01 3.50
C LEU A 76 3.45 -29.59 3.24
N ALA A 77 3.90 -30.49 4.13
CA ALA A 77 5.17 -31.20 4.01
C ALA A 77 5.26 -31.99 2.69
N LEU A 78 4.20 -32.72 2.35
CA LEU A 78 4.13 -33.51 1.13
C LEU A 78 4.18 -32.64 -0.13
N HIS A 79 3.48 -31.51 -0.14
CA HIS A 79 3.53 -30.59 -1.27
C HIS A 79 4.91 -29.97 -1.45
N ALA A 80 5.49 -29.44 -0.38
CA ALA A 80 6.84 -28.86 -0.38
C ALA A 80 7.89 -29.89 -0.83
N PHE A 81 7.81 -31.13 -0.32
CA PHE A 81 8.67 -32.23 -0.74
C PHE A 81 8.52 -32.56 -2.23
N THR A 82 7.29 -32.62 -2.73
CA THR A 82 7.02 -32.94 -4.14
C THR A 82 7.63 -31.91 -5.08
N LEU A 83 7.50 -30.62 -4.74
CA LEU A 83 8.12 -29.53 -5.49
C LEU A 83 9.64 -29.60 -5.43
N ARG A 84 10.21 -29.79 -4.23
CA ARG A 84 11.67 -29.85 -4.08
C ARG A 84 12.29 -31.05 -4.78
N LYS A 85 11.65 -32.23 -4.73
CA LYS A 85 12.12 -33.45 -5.40
C LYS A 85 12.22 -33.28 -6.92
N LYS A 86 11.35 -32.45 -7.53
CA LYS A 86 11.43 -32.12 -8.96
C LYS A 86 12.65 -31.24 -9.26
N ALA A 87 13.04 -30.36 -8.34
CA ALA A 87 14.17 -29.45 -8.50
C ALA A 87 15.53 -30.10 -8.16
N VAL A 88 15.57 -30.96 -7.14
CA VAL A 88 16.77 -31.62 -6.60
C VAL A 88 16.41 -33.06 -6.22
N ARG A 89 17.30 -34.06 -6.39
CA ARG A 89 17.11 -35.43 -5.85
C ARG A 89 17.20 -35.43 -4.31
N ALA A 90 16.28 -34.73 -3.64
CA ALA A 90 16.30 -34.46 -2.21
C ALA A 90 15.65 -35.59 -1.38
N ILE A 91 16.16 -35.75 -0.16
CA ILE A 91 15.58 -36.56 0.93
C ILE A 91 14.62 -35.63 1.70
N GLY A 92 13.51 -36.19 2.23
CA GLY A 92 12.33 -35.48 2.73
C GLY A 92 12.54 -34.35 3.75
N PRO A 93 11.48 -33.57 4.06
CA PRO A 93 11.54 -32.54 5.09
C PRO A 93 11.85 -33.18 6.45
N LEU A 94 12.83 -32.62 7.15
CA LEU A 94 13.35 -33.15 8.41
C LEU A 94 12.52 -32.72 9.62
N ASP A 95 11.98 -31.50 9.58
CA ASP A 95 11.16 -30.93 10.66
C ASP A 95 10.32 -29.75 10.16
N ILE A 96 9.15 -29.56 10.77
CA ILE A 96 8.28 -28.41 10.59
C ILE A 96 7.95 -27.85 11.98
N ASP A 97 8.72 -26.85 12.41
CA ASP A 97 8.46 -26.17 13.68
C ASP A 97 7.31 -25.16 13.50
N HIS A 98 6.16 -25.47 14.08
CA HIS A 98 4.98 -24.62 14.10
C HIS A 98 4.77 -23.93 15.47
N ASN A 99 5.75 -24.05 16.37
CA ASN A 99 5.73 -23.51 17.72
C ASN A 99 6.68 -22.34 17.92
N GLU A 100 7.55 -22.02 16.96
CA GLU A 100 8.37 -20.80 17.03
C GLU A 100 7.48 -19.56 17.24
N PRO A 101 7.82 -18.68 18.20
CA PRO A 101 7.18 -17.38 18.33
C PRO A 101 7.35 -16.60 17.04
N ASN A 102 6.28 -16.00 16.51
CA ASN A 102 6.38 -15.08 15.39
C ASN A 102 7.29 -13.91 15.84
N SER A 103 8.58 -13.93 15.47
CA SER A 103 9.56 -12.97 16.01
C SER A 103 9.31 -11.52 15.54
N MET A 104 8.33 -11.33 14.65
CA MET A 104 7.95 -10.05 14.09
C MET A 104 6.57 -9.66 14.61
N THR A 105 6.56 -8.88 15.69
CA THR A 105 5.39 -8.47 16.50
C THR A 105 4.32 -7.62 15.80
N ARG A 106 4.34 -7.54 14.46
CA ARG A 106 3.32 -6.85 13.64
C ARG A 106 3.06 -7.50 12.27
N ALA A 107 3.63 -8.68 12.00
CA ALA A 107 3.47 -9.33 10.69
C ALA A 107 2.03 -9.83 10.52
N ARG A 108 1.36 -9.47 9.42
CA ARG A 108 0.03 -10.01 9.04
C ARG A 108 0.09 -11.47 8.56
N HIS A 109 1.24 -12.12 8.75
CA HIS A 109 1.57 -13.42 8.22
C HIS A 109 2.13 -14.30 9.32
N TYR A 110 1.66 -15.53 9.30
CA TYR A 110 2.24 -16.64 10.02
C TYR A 110 3.20 -17.37 9.08
N HIS A 111 4.45 -17.54 9.53
CA HIS A 111 5.48 -18.24 8.76
C HIS A 111 5.80 -19.57 9.42
N ILE A 112 5.84 -20.64 8.63
CA ILE A 112 6.27 -21.96 9.08
C ILE A 112 7.57 -22.31 8.36
N PRO A 113 8.72 -22.42 9.06
CA PRO A 113 9.94 -22.93 8.45
C PRO A 113 9.81 -24.41 8.10
N ILE A 114 10.25 -24.78 6.90
CA ILE A 114 10.32 -26.14 6.39
C ILE A 114 11.79 -26.47 6.17
N HIS A 115 12.34 -27.36 6.99
CA HIS A 115 13.74 -27.75 6.95
C HIS A 115 13.95 -28.95 6.02
N PHE A 116 14.87 -28.83 5.07
CA PHE A 116 15.24 -29.93 4.17
C PHE A 116 16.57 -30.56 4.58
N ALA A 117 16.77 -31.82 4.19
CA ALA A 117 17.96 -32.60 4.53
C ALA A 117 19.28 -32.04 3.99
N ASP A 118 19.23 -31.19 2.97
CA ASP A 118 20.38 -30.50 2.38
C ASP A 118 20.70 -29.16 3.08
N GLY A 119 20.02 -28.84 4.20
CA GLY A 119 20.26 -27.63 5.00
C GLY A 119 19.51 -26.39 4.49
N VAL A 120 18.80 -26.47 3.37
CA VAL A 120 17.98 -25.36 2.89
C VAL A 120 16.69 -25.25 3.70
N ILE A 121 16.24 -24.02 3.89
CA ILE A 121 15.00 -23.72 4.61
C ILE A 121 14.06 -22.98 3.67
N TRP A 122 12.84 -23.47 3.53
CA TRP A 122 11.74 -22.72 2.93
C TRP A 122 10.84 -22.15 4.02
N LEU A 123 10.12 -21.07 3.71
CA LEU A 123 9.06 -20.53 4.53
C LEU A 123 7.72 -20.83 3.85
N ALA A 124 6.80 -21.47 4.56
CA ALA A 124 5.39 -21.40 4.21
C ALA A 124 4.79 -20.15 4.85
N ARG A 125 4.51 -19.14 4.03
CA ARG A 125 3.86 -17.89 4.42
C ARG A 125 2.35 -18.04 4.31
N ILE A 126 1.64 -17.80 5.41
CA ILE A 126 0.20 -17.95 5.55
C ILE A 126 -0.37 -16.63 6.06
N GLN A 127 -1.37 -16.07 5.38
CA GLN A 127 -2.03 -14.84 5.84
C GLN A 127 -2.81 -15.10 7.12
N GLU A 128 -2.67 -14.23 8.13
CA GLU A 128 -3.53 -14.25 9.30
C GLU A 128 -5.00 -14.00 8.94
N GLN A 129 -5.91 -14.68 9.64
CA GLN A 129 -7.35 -14.64 9.38
C GLN A 129 -8.07 -13.99 10.56
N HIS A 130 -8.07 -12.66 10.62
CA HIS A 130 -8.84 -11.85 11.59
C HIS A 130 -9.68 -10.79 10.86
N ALA A 131 -10.52 -10.04 11.56
CA ALA A 131 -11.44 -9.05 10.98
C ALA A 131 -10.80 -8.15 9.89
N ASN A 132 -9.59 -7.62 10.11
CA ASN A 132 -8.95 -6.72 9.14
C ASN A 132 -8.38 -7.44 7.89
N ALA A 133 -8.43 -8.77 7.84
CA ALA A 133 -7.99 -9.53 6.68
C ALA A 133 -8.98 -9.37 5.52
N PRO A 134 -8.50 -9.23 4.27
CA PRO A 134 -9.38 -9.22 3.10
C PRO A 134 -10.24 -10.49 3.03
N PRO A 135 -11.41 -10.46 2.36
CA PRO A 135 -12.21 -11.67 2.14
C PRO A 135 -11.42 -12.76 1.39
N PRO A 136 -11.76 -14.06 1.53
CA PRO A 136 -10.98 -15.17 0.99
C PRO A 136 -10.63 -15.04 -0.50
N ALA A 137 -11.60 -14.68 -1.34
CA ALA A 137 -11.38 -14.49 -2.77
C ALA A 137 -10.35 -13.40 -3.11
N VAL A 138 -10.23 -12.37 -2.26
CA VAL A 138 -9.23 -11.31 -2.41
C VAL A 138 -7.86 -11.79 -1.91
N ARG A 139 -7.82 -12.59 -0.83
CA ARG A 139 -6.57 -13.18 -0.33
C ARG A 139 -5.91 -14.08 -1.37
N ASP A 140 -6.69 -14.91 -2.05
CA ASP A 140 -6.16 -15.77 -3.11
C ASP A 140 -5.55 -14.96 -4.27
N LEU A 141 -6.19 -13.84 -4.66
CA LEU A 141 -5.62 -12.94 -5.68
C LEU A 141 -4.32 -12.26 -5.21
N ILE A 142 -4.25 -11.83 -3.94
CA ILE A 142 -3.03 -11.25 -3.35
C ILE A 142 -1.90 -12.26 -3.37
N LEU A 143 -2.17 -13.49 -2.94
CA LEU A 143 -1.20 -14.57 -2.92
C LEU A 143 -0.69 -14.90 -4.33
N GLN A 144 -1.58 -14.97 -5.33
CA GLN A 144 -1.17 -15.21 -6.71
C GLN A 144 -0.39 -14.04 -7.31
N ASN A 145 -0.77 -12.79 -7.01
CA ASN A 145 -0.03 -11.62 -7.44
C ASN A 145 1.37 -11.56 -6.81
N GLN A 146 1.50 -11.91 -5.53
CA GLN A 146 2.79 -12.03 -4.88
C GLN A 146 3.65 -13.09 -5.57
N TYR A 147 3.09 -14.28 -5.84
CA TYR A 147 3.80 -15.34 -6.59
C TYR A 147 4.27 -14.83 -7.96
N ALA A 148 3.37 -14.19 -8.73
CA ALA A 148 3.69 -13.68 -10.06
C ALA A 148 4.77 -12.57 -10.03
N THR A 149 4.72 -11.71 -9.02
CA THR A 149 5.70 -10.62 -8.84
C THR A 149 7.07 -11.18 -8.49
N LEU A 150 7.14 -12.14 -7.56
CA LEU A 150 8.41 -12.78 -7.19
C LEU A 150 9.00 -13.55 -8.37
N ARG A 151 8.18 -14.27 -9.15
CA ARG A 151 8.63 -14.93 -10.39
C ARG A 151 9.24 -13.97 -11.40
N PHE A 152 8.68 -12.77 -11.53
CA PHE A 152 9.28 -11.74 -12.37
C PHE A 152 10.62 -11.31 -11.79
N LEU A 153 10.69 -11.01 -10.49
CA LEU A 153 11.92 -10.57 -9.82
C LEU A 153 13.05 -11.61 -9.84
N GLU A 154 12.76 -12.91 -9.93
CA GLU A 154 13.77 -13.98 -10.07
C GLU A 154 14.66 -13.82 -11.31
N GLU A 155 14.20 -13.10 -12.35
CA GLU A 155 14.96 -12.82 -13.57
C GLU A 155 15.77 -11.51 -13.51
N LEU A 156 15.61 -10.72 -12.45
CA LEU A 156 16.23 -9.41 -12.29
C LEU A 156 17.38 -9.46 -11.27
N ASP A 157 18.27 -8.47 -11.33
CA ASP A 157 19.29 -8.23 -10.29
C ASP A 157 18.68 -7.55 -9.04
N VAL A 158 17.63 -8.16 -8.48
CA VAL A 158 16.95 -7.73 -7.26
C VAL A 158 16.98 -8.90 -6.28
N HIS A 159 17.56 -8.70 -5.10
CA HIS A 159 17.61 -9.73 -4.05
C HIS A 159 16.22 -9.99 -3.43
N ALA A 160 15.28 -10.58 -4.17
CA ALA A 160 13.97 -10.98 -3.69
C ALA A 160 13.95 -12.47 -3.32
N PRO A 161 13.03 -12.94 -2.43
CA PRO A 161 12.92 -14.36 -2.13
C PRO A 161 12.54 -15.17 -3.37
N GLY A 162 13.24 -16.28 -3.61
CA GLY A 162 12.77 -17.28 -4.57
C GLY A 162 11.40 -17.83 -4.18
N VAL A 163 10.60 -18.21 -5.17
CA VAL A 163 9.24 -18.73 -4.98
C VAL A 163 9.06 -20.11 -5.59
N PHE A 164 8.57 -21.05 -4.78
CA PHE A 164 8.58 -22.48 -5.14
C PHE A 164 7.21 -23.07 -5.47
N GLY A 165 6.14 -22.47 -4.95
CA GLY A 165 4.76 -22.93 -5.16
C GLY A 165 3.79 -22.29 -4.18
N TYR A 166 2.51 -22.54 -4.37
CA TYR A 166 1.45 -22.03 -3.51
C TYR A 166 0.24 -22.98 -3.45
N GLY A 167 -0.64 -22.77 -2.48
CA GLY A 167 -1.98 -23.34 -2.43
C GLY A 167 -3.01 -22.27 -2.12
N LEU A 168 -4.14 -22.27 -2.81
CA LEU A 168 -5.21 -21.28 -2.64
C LEU A 168 -6.20 -21.74 -1.58
N GLU A 169 -6.75 -20.80 -0.81
CA GLU A 169 -7.72 -21.11 0.24
C GLU A 169 -9.05 -21.61 -0.33
N GLN A 170 -9.49 -21.07 -1.47
CA GLN A 170 -10.73 -21.47 -2.12
C GLN A 170 -10.59 -22.68 -3.04
N ASP A 171 -9.38 -23.21 -3.24
CA ASP A 171 -9.15 -24.39 -4.06
C ASP A 171 -9.47 -25.68 -3.28
N THR A 172 -10.44 -26.45 -3.78
CA THR A 172 -10.86 -27.71 -3.15
C THR A 172 -9.79 -28.80 -3.20
N GLU A 173 -8.82 -28.69 -4.12
CA GLU A 173 -7.68 -29.62 -4.19
C GLU A 173 -6.58 -29.27 -3.18
N ASN A 174 -6.63 -28.08 -2.56
CA ASN A 174 -5.68 -27.69 -1.54
C ASN A 174 -5.94 -28.41 -0.20
N ARG A 175 -5.24 -29.53 -0.01
CA ARG A 175 -5.34 -30.35 1.21
C ARG A 175 -4.71 -29.76 2.47
N VAL A 176 -4.02 -28.62 2.37
CA VAL A 176 -3.40 -27.94 3.53
C VAL A 176 -4.47 -27.25 4.39
N GLY A 177 -5.62 -26.89 3.81
CA GLY A 177 -6.75 -26.30 4.53
C GLY A 177 -6.71 -24.78 4.70
N VAL A 178 -5.61 -24.13 4.29
CA VAL A 178 -5.44 -22.67 4.26
C VAL A 178 -4.68 -22.25 3.01
N GLY A 179 -4.78 -20.97 2.62
CA GLY A 179 -3.92 -20.40 1.58
C GLY A 179 -2.49 -20.22 2.08
N TYR A 180 -1.49 -20.56 1.25
CA TYR A 180 -0.07 -20.43 1.59
C TYR A 180 0.82 -20.22 0.37
N LEU A 181 1.96 -19.58 0.58
CA LEU A 181 3.03 -19.38 -0.39
C LEU A 181 4.33 -20.01 0.13
N LEU A 182 5.02 -20.80 -0.69
CA LEU A 182 6.32 -21.42 -0.36
C LEU A 182 7.44 -20.54 -0.92
N LEU A 183 8.25 -20.00 -0.01
CA LEU A 183 9.28 -19.00 -0.29
C LEU A 183 10.66 -19.45 0.20
N GLU A 184 11.70 -18.87 -0.36
CA GLU A 184 13.05 -18.96 0.18
C GLU A 184 13.15 -18.22 1.52
N LYS A 185 13.85 -18.81 2.49
CA LYS A 185 14.27 -18.10 3.69
C LYS A 185 15.58 -17.36 3.40
N LEU A 186 15.49 -16.05 3.16
CA LEU A 186 16.67 -15.21 2.96
C LEU A 186 17.45 -15.03 4.28
N PRO A 187 18.80 -14.91 4.21
CA PRO A 187 19.63 -14.62 5.37
C PRO A 187 19.51 -13.13 5.78
N GLY A 188 20.08 -12.79 6.94
CA GLY A 188 20.16 -11.41 7.44
C GLY A 188 19.09 -11.05 8.46
N THR A 189 19.12 -9.78 8.86
CA THR A 189 18.19 -9.18 9.84
C THR A 189 17.52 -7.94 9.26
N VAL A 190 16.31 -7.63 9.74
CA VAL A 190 15.58 -6.43 9.32
C VAL A 190 16.41 -5.18 9.58
N PHE A 191 16.56 -4.35 8.55
CA PHE A 191 17.29 -3.11 8.63
C PHE A 191 16.52 -2.08 9.47
N ASN A 192 17.07 -1.72 10.62
CA ASN A 192 16.52 -0.67 11.47
C ASN A 192 17.12 0.70 11.11
N TRP A 193 16.38 1.49 10.33
CA TRP A 193 16.77 2.84 9.91
C TRP A 193 17.14 3.75 11.09
N SER A 194 16.30 3.75 12.13
CA SER A 194 16.41 4.68 13.26
C SER A 194 17.68 4.45 14.07
N SER A 195 18.12 3.20 14.24
CA SER A 195 19.36 2.87 14.96
C SER A 195 20.62 2.91 14.09
N ALA A 196 20.50 2.96 12.76
CA ALA A 196 21.65 2.94 11.86
C ALA A 196 22.46 4.24 11.87
N THR A 197 23.79 4.12 11.83
CA THR A 197 24.71 5.26 11.68
C THR A 197 24.61 5.90 10.28
N PRO A 198 25.07 7.15 10.10
CA PRO A 198 25.06 7.81 8.78
C PRO A 198 25.79 7.01 7.69
N ARG A 199 26.90 6.33 8.03
CA ARG A 199 27.66 5.49 7.09
C ARG A 199 26.87 4.25 6.67
N GLN A 200 26.19 3.60 7.62
CA GLN A 200 25.35 2.43 7.34
C GLN A 200 24.14 2.81 6.49
N ARG A 201 23.44 3.90 6.83
CA ARG A 201 22.33 4.44 6.02
C ARG A 201 22.76 4.72 4.58
N LYS A 202 23.89 5.41 4.40
CA LYS A 202 24.44 5.69 3.06
C LYS A 202 24.77 4.42 2.28
N LYS A 203 25.31 3.40 2.94
CA LYS A 203 25.60 2.10 2.31
C LYS A 203 24.33 1.38 1.86
N VAL A 204 23.27 1.38 2.67
CA VAL A 204 21.98 0.78 2.29
C VAL A 204 21.33 1.59 1.16
N MET A 205 21.33 2.93 1.25
CA MET A 205 20.85 3.80 0.16
C MET A 205 21.56 3.52 -1.17
N ASP A 206 22.87 3.29 -1.15
CA ASP A 206 23.64 2.96 -2.35
C ASP A 206 23.15 1.68 -3.04
N GLN A 207 22.80 0.65 -2.25
CA GLN A 207 22.28 -0.62 -2.77
C GLN A 207 20.80 -0.52 -3.17
N VAL A 208 19.99 0.28 -2.47
CA VAL A 208 18.61 0.59 -2.89
C VAL A 208 18.61 1.34 -4.24
N ALA A 209 19.63 2.18 -4.48
CA ALA A 209 19.77 2.86 -5.77
C ALA A 209 20.03 1.85 -6.91
N ASP A 210 20.81 0.80 -6.65
CA ASP A 210 21.02 -0.28 -7.65
C ASP A 210 19.71 -0.99 -7.99
N VAL A 211 18.82 -1.21 -7.00
CA VAL A 211 17.49 -1.77 -7.24
C VAL A 211 16.61 -0.84 -8.08
N TYR A 212 16.64 0.48 -7.82
CA TYR A 212 15.92 1.45 -8.66
C TYR A 212 16.43 1.43 -10.11
N ILE A 213 17.75 1.36 -10.30
CA ILE A 213 18.40 1.29 -11.61
C ILE A 213 18.08 -0.04 -12.32
N GLU A 214 17.96 -1.14 -11.60
CA GLU A 214 17.56 -2.41 -12.19
C GLU A 214 16.09 -2.38 -12.63
N LEU A 215 15.18 -1.97 -11.74
CA LEU A 215 13.74 -1.91 -12.03
C LEU A 215 13.39 -0.93 -13.16
N SER A 216 14.19 0.12 -13.37
CA SER A 216 13.99 1.09 -14.46
C SER A 216 14.19 0.51 -15.86
N LYS A 217 14.85 -0.65 -15.98
CA LYS A 217 15.08 -1.33 -17.27
C LYS A 217 13.84 -2.05 -17.80
N TYR A 218 12.80 -2.23 -16.98
CA TYR A 218 11.65 -3.08 -17.28
C TYR A 218 10.32 -2.29 -17.27
N PRO A 219 10.04 -1.51 -18.33
CA PRO A 219 8.79 -0.75 -18.44
C PRO A 219 7.58 -1.64 -18.76
N PHE A 220 6.41 -1.18 -18.33
CA PHE A 220 5.09 -1.73 -18.61
C PHE A 220 4.21 -0.71 -19.34
N ASP A 221 3.20 -1.20 -20.07
CA ASP A 221 2.28 -0.37 -20.86
C ASP A 221 1.03 0.11 -20.09
N LYS A 222 0.80 -0.42 -18.89
CA LYS A 222 -0.39 -0.13 -18.08
C LYS A 222 -0.02 0.05 -16.62
N LEU A 223 -0.82 0.86 -15.91
CA LEU A 223 -0.81 0.97 -14.46
C LEU A 223 -1.72 -0.10 -13.86
N GLY A 224 -1.26 -0.76 -12.80
CA GLY A 224 -2.03 -1.79 -12.13
C GLY A 224 -1.18 -2.67 -11.21
N VAL A 225 -1.45 -3.96 -11.21
CA VAL A 225 -0.63 -4.99 -10.53
C VAL A 225 -0.32 -6.11 -11.51
N VAL A 226 0.69 -6.94 -11.22
CA VAL A 226 0.96 -8.14 -12.02
C VAL A 226 -0.26 -9.07 -11.95
N ASP A 227 -0.88 -9.37 -13.09
CA ASP A 227 -2.09 -10.20 -13.16
C ASP A 227 -1.76 -11.63 -12.71
N PRO A 228 -2.48 -12.18 -11.72
CA PRO A 228 -2.39 -13.59 -11.30
C PRO A 228 -2.43 -14.61 -12.45
N ARG A 229 -3.17 -14.33 -13.53
CA ARG A 229 -3.29 -15.20 -14.70
C ARG A 229 -2.03 -15.23 -15.55
N SER A 230 -1.11 -14.28 -15.35
CA SER A 230 0.22 -14.30 -15.97
C SER A 230 1.02 -15.53 -15.52
N VAL A 231 0.75 -16.07 -14.32
CA VAL A 231 1.45 -17.25 -13.78
C VAL A 231 1.30 -18.48 -14.68
N ALA A 232 0.09 -18.74 -15.20
CA ALA A 232 -0.16 -19.86 -16.12
C ALA A 232 0.57 -19.71 -17.47
N LEU A 233 1.09 -18.51 -17.78
CA LEU A 233 1.88 -18.23 -18.97
C LEU A 233 3.39 -18.38 -18.72
N LEU A 234 3.85 -18.22 -17.47
CA LEU A 234 5.26 -18.33 -17.07
C LEU A 234 5.76 -19.78 -17.04
N ASP A 235 4.90 -20.76 -16.75
CA ASP A 235 5.27 -22.18 -16.72
C ASP A 235 5.39 -22.83 -18.13
N ARG A 236 5.27 -22.04 -19.21
CA ARG A 236 5.39 -22.55 -20.60
C ARG A 236 6.80 -22.31 -21.16
N PRO A 237 7.53 -23.34 -21.58
CA PRO A 237 8.82 -23.16 -22.22
C PRO A 237 8.66 -22.36 -23.53
N ASN A 238 9.55 -21.38 -23.75
CA ASN A 238 9.69 -20.55 -24.96
C ASN A 238 8.64 -19.46 -25.24
N ASN A 239 8.26 -18.64 -24.25
CA ASN A 239 7.67 -17.35 -24.59
C ASN A 239 8.20 -16.23 -23.72
N SER A 240 9.08 -15.42 -24.30
CA SER A 240 9.23 -14.00 -23.99
C SER A 240 7.88 -13.32 -24.25
N ARG A 241 6.96 -13.39 -23.29
CA ARG A 241 5.70 -12.64 -23.31
C ARG A 241 5.58 -11.85 -22.02
N PRO A 242 5.32 -10.54 -22.12
CA PRO A 242 5.33 -9.64 -20.97
C PRO A 242 4.27 -10.06 -19.96
N LEU A 243 4.59 -9.90 -18.67
CA LEU A 243 3.60 -9.98 -17.61
C LEU A 243 2.36 -9.15 -18.00
N VAL A 244 1.18 -9.74 -17.86
CA VAL A 244 -0.06 -9.00 -18.05
C VAL A 244 -0.29 -8.14 -16.82
N VAL A 245 -0.62 -6.87 -17.03
CA VAL A 245 -1.00 -5.96 -15.95
C VAL A 245 -2.51 -6.05 -15.74
N GLY A 246 -2.92 -6.40 -14.53
CA GLY A 246 -4.31 -6.45 -14.07
C GLY A 246 -4.70 -5.25 -13.22
N GLY A 247 -5.98 -5.18 -12.84
CA GLY A 247 -6.46 -4.12 -11.95
C GLY A 247 -6.00 -4.31 -10.50
N ILE A 248 -5.94 -3.21 -9.76
CA ILE A 248 -5.51 -3.15 -8.36
C ILE A 248 -6.59 -3.69 -7.42
N PHE A 249 -6.22 -4.60 -6.52
CA PHE A 249 -7.11 -5.20 -5.51
C PHE A 249 -6.47 -5.30 -4.10
N SER A 250 -5.29 -4.73 -3.89
CA SER A 250 -4.50 -4.87 -2.65
C SER A 250 -4.98 -3.97 -1.49
N GLY A 251 -6.18 -3.36 -1.59
CA GLY A 251 -6.67 -2.44 -0.58
C GLY A 251 -8.20 -2.45 -0.38
N PRO A 252 -8.68 -2.09 0.82
CA PRO A 252 -10.10 -2.06 1.13
C PRO A 252 -10.85 -0.98 0.33
N LEU A 253 -10.18 0.09 -0.11
CA LEU A 253 -10.80 1.16 -0.88
C LEU A 253 -10.76 0.92 -2.40
N THR A 254 -9.88 0.02 -2.87
CA THR A 254 -9.66 -0.27 -4.30
C THR A 254 -10.39 -1.52 -4.78
N THR A 255 -11.06 -2.27 -3.89
CA THR A 255 -11.65 -3.57 -4.22
C THR A 255 -13.12 -3.65 -3.87
N ASP A 256 -13.91 -4.35 -4.69
CA ASP A 256 -15.28 -4.76 -4.37
C ASP A 256 -15.49 -6.25 -4.58
N ILE A 257 -16.55 -6.80 -3.99
CA ILE A 257 -17.03 -8.14 -4.29
C ILE A 257 -18.47 -8.03 -4.76
N ARG A 258 -18.78 -8.62 -5.92
CA ARG A 258 -20.14 -8.71 -6.43
C ARG A 258 -20.99 -9.53 -5.47
N SER A 259 -22.03 -8.93 -4.90
CA SER A 259 -22.83 -9.60 -3.86
C SER A 259 -23.49 -10.90 -4.34
N ARG A 260 -23.80 -11.01 -5.65
CA ARG A 260 -24.44 -12.20 -6.26
C ARG A 260 -23.46 -13.29 -6.68
N THR A 261 -22.34 -12.92 -7.31
CA THR A 261 -21.42 -13.89 -7.94
C THR A 261 -20.18 -14.15 -7.10
N LYS A 262 -19.96 -13.39 -6.02
CA LYS A 262 -18.73 -13.39 -5.20
C LYS A 262 -17.46 -13.07 -5.99
N GLU A 263 -17.62 -12.53 -7.19
CA GLU A 263 -16.53 -12.11 -8.07
C GLU A 263 -15.86 -10.84 -7.53
N VAL A 264 -14.53 -10.84 -7.45
CA VAL A 264 -13.73 -9.67 -7.08
C VAL A 264 -13.72 -8.68 -8.25
N ARG A 265 -13.97 -7.41 -7.95
CA ARG A 265 -13.84 -6.30 -8.89
C ARG A 265 -12.63 -5.45 -8.53
N PRO A 266 -11.50 -5.62 -9.24
CA PRO A 266 -10.35 -4.76 -9.08
C PRO A 266 -10.57 -3.41 -9.77
N LEU A 267 -9.72 -2.44 -9.41
CA LEU A 267 -9.68 -1.10 -10.01
C LEU A 267 -8.65 -1.08 -11.15
N GLY A 268 -9.09 -0.93 -12.40
CA GLY A 268 -8.20 -0.89 -13.57
C GLY A 268 -8.07 -2.24 -14.29
N PRO A 269 -6.99 -2.46 -15.07
CA PRO A 269 -5.78 -1.63 -15.22
C PRO A 269 -6.04 -0.29 -15.93
N PHE A 270 -5.08 0.63 -15.90
CA PHE A 270 -5.22 2.01 -16.41
C PHE A 270 -4.15 2.39 -17.44
N ASN A 271 -4.45 3.39 -18.28
CA ASN A 271 -3.56 3.93 -19.31
C ASN A 271 -2.76 5.15 -18.84
N SER A 272 -3.13 5.72 -17.69
CA SER A 272 -2.47 6.90 -17.14
C SER A 272 -2.71 6.99 -15.63
N LEU A 273 -1.87 7.77 -14.97
CA LEU A 273 -2.04 8.06 -13.55
C LEU A 273 -3.27 8.94 -13.25
N ASP A 274 -3.63 9.83 -14.17
CA ASP A 274 -4.82 10.67 -14.05
C ASP A 274 -6.10 9.83 -14.11
N GLU A 275 -6.18 8.88 -15.06
CA GLU A 275 -7.29 7.93 -15.18
C GLU A 275 -7.43 7.06 -13.91
N TYR A 276 -6.31 6.60 -13.34
CA TYR A 276 -6.31 5.87 -12.06
C TYR A 276 -6.95 6.69 -10.94
N TYR A 277 -6.51 7.93 -10.74
CA TYR A 277 -7.05 8.78 -9.68
C TYR A 277 -8.50 9.19 -9.93
N GLU A 278 -8.92 9.35 -11.18
CA GLU A 278 -10.34 9.57 -11.52
C GLU A 278 -11.22 8.47 -10.97
N HIS A 279 -10.87 7.23 -11.30
CA HIS A 279 -11.62 6.07 -10.90
C HIS A 279 -11.51 5.85 -9.39
N TYR A 280 -10.33 6.08 -8.79
CA TYR A 280 -10.14 5.90 -7.36
C TYR A 280 -10.92 6.93 -6.52
N ILE A 281 -10.88 8.21 -6.88
CA ILE A 281 -11.62 9.27 -6.17
C ILE A 281 -13.14 9.09 -6.37
N THR A 282 -13.58 8.80 -7.61
CA THR A 282 -15.00 8.52 -7.92
C THR A 282 -15.52 7.34 -7.12
N ARG A 283 -14.67 6.32 -6.94
CA ARG A 283 -14.95 5.15 -6.14
C ARG A 283 -15.12 5.53 -4.66
N ILE A 284 -14.23 6.33 -4.10
CA ILE A 284 -14.33 6.80 -2.72
C ILE A 284 -15.59 7.62 -2.49
N HIS A 285 -15.98 8.51 -3.41
CA HIS A 285 -17.27 9.22 -3.32
C HIS A 285 -18.45 8.25 -3.20
N GLY A 286 -18.43 7.17 -3.98
CA GLY A 286 -19.45 6.12 -3.93
C GLY A 286 -19.47 5.41 -2.57
N LEU A 287 -18.29 5.10 -2.03
CA LEU A 287 -18.15 4.47 -0.71
C LEU A 287 -18.63 5.36 0.43
N ILE A 288 -18.29 6.65 0.43
CA ILE A 288 -18.80 7.63 1.41
C ILE A 288 -20.32 7.72 1.31
N SER A 289 -20.85 7.85 0.09
CA SER A 289 -22.30 7.96 -0.15
C SER A 289 -23.07 6.70 0.30
N ALA A 290 -22.41 5.54 0.26
CA ALA A 290 -22.93 4.25 0.71
C ALA A 290 -22.64 3.95 2.19
N ASP A 291 -22.06 4.90 2.92
CA ASP A 291 -21.75 4.77 4.35
C ASP A 291 -20.76 3.62 4.64
N GLN A 292 -19.85 3.37 3.69
CA GLN A 292 -18.84 2.31 3.73
C GLN A 292 -17.44 2.81 4.09
N CYS A 293 -17.20 4.12 4.15
CA CYS A 293 -15.97 4.70 4.68
C CYS A 293 -16.24 6.09 5.26
N TYR A 294 -15.34 6.55 6.13
CA TYR A 294 -15.43 7.86 6.79
C TYR A 294 -16.75 8.10 7.56
N ALA A 295 -17.36 7.06 8.16
CA ALA A 295 -18.68 7.14 8.78
C ALA A 295 -18.85 8.29 9.80
N HIS A 296 -17.77 8.66 10.51
CA HIS A 296 -17.78 9.76 11.49
C HIS A 296 -17.41 11.14 10.89
N TYR A 297 -16.85 11.18 9.68
CA TYR A 297 -16.31 12.38 9.03
C TYR A 297 -16.76 12.50 7.56
N ALA A 298 -17.96 11.98 7.25
CA ALA A 298 -18.38 11.79 5.86
C ALA A 298 -18.41 13.10 5.05
N VAL A 299 -18.90 14.21 5.64
CA VAL A 299 -18.95 15.52 4.97
C VAL A 299 -17.55 16.04 4.67
N ASP A 300 -16.69 16.04 5.68
CA ASP A 300 -15.34 16.58 5.64
C ASP A 300 -14.48 15.81 4.63
N ALA A 301 -14.55 14.47 4.68
CA ALA A 301 -13.91 13.60 3.70
C ALA A 301 -14.47 13.83 2.30
N PHE A 302 -15.79 13.95 2.13
CA PHE A 302 -16.39 14.17 0.81
C PHE A 302 -15.94 15.50 0.18
N LEU A 303 -15.88 16.58 0.97
CA LEU A 303 -15.37 17.88 0.53
C LEU A 303 -13.89 17.77 0.11
N ALA A 304 -13.05 17.15 0.93
CA ALA A 304 -11.65 16.92 0.59
C ALA A 304 -11.50 16.10 -0.71
N HIS A 305 -12.32 15.08 -0.91
CA HIS A 305 -12.30 14.27 -2.13
C HIS A 305 -12.84 14.99 -3.38
N LEU A 306 -13.75 15.95 -3.24
CA LEU A 306 -14.15 16.83 -4.34
C LEU A 306 -13.01 17.78 -4.72
N PHE A 307 -12.27 18.26 -3.73
CA PHE A 307 -11.08 19.05 -3.97
C PHE A 307 -9.99 18.24 -4.66
N PHE A 308 -9.72 17.01 -4.21
CA PHE A 308 -8.77 16.12 -4.87
C PHE A 308 -9.16 15.82 -6.32
N GLU A 309 -10.46 15.70 -6.62
CA GLU A 309 -10.95 15.58 -8.00
C GLU A 309 -10.60 16.82 -8.84
N GLU A 310 -10.80 18.02 -8.28
CA GLU A 310 -10.51 19.31 -8.94
C GLU A 310 -9.01 19.51 -9.23
N ILE A 311 -8.14 19.16 -8.28
CA ILE A 311 -6.69 19.40 -8.41
C ILE A 311 -5.92 18.22 -9.03
N ARG A 312 -6.56 17.07 -9.27
CA ARG A 312 -5.93 15.82 -9.71
C ARG A 312 -4.99 16.03 -10.90
N SER A 313 -5.50 16.61 -11.99
CA SER A 313 -4.73 16.78 -13.23
C SER A 313 -3.60 17.80 -13.08
N LEU A 314 -3.74 18.77 -12.18
CA LEU A 314 -2.66 19.71 -11.84
C LEU A 314 -1.52 18.97 -11.13
N VAL A 315 -1.83 18.17 -10.12
CA VAL A 315 -0.84 17.38 -9.36
C VAL A 315 -0.16 16.34 -10.24
N VAL A 316 -0.93 15.57 -11.01
CA VAL A 316 -0.39 14.55 -11.91
C VAL A 316 0.43 15.20 -13.03
N GLY A 317 -0.08 16.26 -13.66
CA GLY A 317 0.57 16.93 -14.78
C GLY A 317 1.89 17.62 -14.43
N ALA A 318 2.01 18.19 -13.22
CA ALA A 318 3.25 18.79 -12.73
C ALA A 318 4.40 17.78 -12.61
N ASN A 319 4.09 16.50 -12.40
CA ASN A 319 5.06 15.43 -12.17
C ASN A 319 5.33 14.54 -13.40
N SER A 320 4.57 14.71 -14.48
CA SER A 320 4.77 13.99 -15.75
C SER A 320 5.81 14.63 -16.67
N LYS A 321 6.19 15.89 -16.42
CA LYS A 321 7.23 16.60 -17.16
C LYS A 321 8.54 16.44 -16.41
N GLY A 322 9.42 15.56 -16.89
CA GLY A 322 10.75 15.41 -16.31
C GLY A 322 11.48 16.76 -16.19
N GLY A 323 11.99 17.05 -15.01
CA GLY A 323 13.14 17.92 -14.77
C GLY A 323 13.00 19.44 -14.90
N ASP A 324 12.13 20.01 -15.73
CA ASP A 324 12.29 21.42 -16.14
C ASP A 324 11.25 22.42 -15.58
N ALA A 325 10.42 22.03 -14.61
CA ALA A 325 9.43 22.93 -14.02
C ALA A 325 9.88 23.53 -12.68
N ALA A 326 10.99 24.27 -12.67
CA ALA A 326 11.21 25.29 -11.65
C ALA A 326 10.68 26.64 -12.16
N ALA A 327 9.74 27.21 -11.40
CA ALA A 327 9.16 28.55 -11.50
C ALA A 327 8.24 28.81 -12.72
N GLY A 328 6.99 29.15 -12.41
CA GLY A 328 6.01 29.58 -13.40
C GLY A 328 6.45 30.82 -14.17
N SER A 329 6.39 30.75 -15.49
CA SER A 329 6.16 31.86 -16.42
C SER A 329 5.75 31.31 -17.79
N ILE A 330 4.73 31.92 -18.38
CA ILE A 330 4.18 31.67 -19.73
C ILE A 330 5.27 31.97 -20.81
N PRO A 331 5.33 31.26 -21.95
CA PRO A 331 6.50 31.33 -22.84
C PRO A 331 6.58 32.64 -23.63
N ALA A 332 7.78 33.21 -23.67
CA ALA A 332 8.22 34.18 -24.67
C ALA A 332 9.17 33.50 -25.67
N ALA A 333 9.14 34.00 -26.91
CA ALA A 333 9.61 33.35 -28.13
C ALA A 333 11.14 33.10 -28.24
N ALA A 334 11.45 32.01 -28.96
CA ALA A 334 12.56 31.74 -29.87
C ALA A 334 14.00 32.23 -29.56
N ALA A 335 14.94 31.28 -29.40
CA ALA A 335 16.29 31.37 -29.98
C ALA A 335 17.00 30.00 -30.06
N SER A 336 17.46 29.67 -31.28
CA SER A 336 18.59 28.84 -31.72
C SER A 336 18.99 27.58 -30.92
N SER A 337 18.81 26.44 -31.58
CA SER A 337 19.38 25.13 -31.25
C SER A 337 20.89 25.09 -31.50
N SER A 338 21.67 24.77 -30.47
CA SER A 338 22.98 24.15 -30.63
C SER A 338 22.84 22.66 -30.29
N SER A 339 23.15 21.82 -31.26
CA SER A 339 23.02 20.37 -31.19
C SER A 339 24.25 19.78 -30.50
N SER A 340 24.08 19.35 -29.26
CA SER A 340 24.96 18.35 -28.65
C SER A 340 24.22 17.00 -28.70
N GLN A 341 24.84 16.01 -29.35
CA GLN A 341 24.29 14.66 -29.44
C GLN A 341 24.27 14.01 -28.04
N PRO A 342 23.20 13.27 -27.67
CA PRO A 342 23.20 12.52 -26.42
C PRO A 342 24.10 11.29 -26.54
N ASP A 343 24.91 11.08 -25.50
CA ASP A 343 25.71 9.87 -25.31
C ASP A 343 24.84 8.61 -25.33
N LYS A 344 25.23 7.62 -26.14
CA LYS A 344 24.47 6.39 -26.41
C LYS A 344 24.42 5.37 -25.26
N ASN A 345 24.77 5.75 -24.04
CA ASN A 345 24.90 4.81 -22.90
C ASN A 345 24.05 5.15 -21.67
N THR A 346 23.18 6.16 -21.73
CA THR A 346 22.20 6.43 -20.67
C THR A 346 20.83 5.88 -21.07
N THR A 347 20.43 4.77 -20.45
CA THR A 347 19.08 4.20 -20.55
C THR A 347 18.11 5.15 -19.85
N GLN A 348 17.60 6.14 -20.57
CA GLN A 348 16.67 7.11 -20.03
C GLN A 348 15.31 6.45 -19.73
N VAL A 349 14.79 6.65 -18.52
CA VAL A 349 13.45 6.23 -18.11
C VAL A 349 12.42 6.91 -18.99
N ASP A 350 11.55 6.12 -19.65
CA ASP A 350 10.43 6.65 -20.40
C ASP A 350 9.32 7.11 -19.44
N PRO A 351 9.03 8.43 -19.33
CA PRO A 351 8.01 8.94 -18.42
C PRO A 351 6.57 8.58 -18.83
N GLN A 352 6.35 8.07 -20.05
CA GLN A 352 5.05 7.61 -20.53
C GLN A 352 4.78 6.13 -20.19
N LYS A 353 5.80 5.41 -19.70
CA LYS A 353 5.69 4.01 -19.27
C LYS A 353 5.46 3.91 -17.77
N PHE A 354 5.13 2.68 -17.35
CA PHE A 354 4.91 2.32 -15.96
C PHE A 354 5.98 1.36 -15.48
N TYR A 355 6.25 1.35 -14.18
CA TYR A 355 7.33 0.57 -13.58
C TYR A 355 6.88 -0.03 -12.25
N LEU A 356 7.47 -1.17 -11.88
CA LEU A 356 7.17 -1.85 -10.64
C LEU A 356 7.69 -1.03 -9.45
N LYS A 357 6.85 -0.86 -8.42
CA LYS A 357 7.18 -0.21 -7.15
C LYS A 357 6.86 -1.14 -5.99
N HIS A 358 7.80 -1.26 -5.06
CA HIS A 358 7.52 -1.81 -3.73
C HIS A 358 6.62 -0.82 -2.96
N TRP A 359 5.31 -1.11 -2.88
CA TRP A 359 4.33 -0.14 -2.38
C TRP A 359 4.41 0.10 -0.86
N ASP A 360 5.07 -0.79 -0.12
CA ASP A 360 5.27 -0.69 1.33
C ASP A 360 6.75 -0.43 1.69
N ASP A 361 7.36 0.56 1.04
CA ASP A 361 8.80 0.88 1.12
C ASP A 361 9.24 1.61 2.42
N ARG A 362 8.69 1.22 3.58
CA ARG A 362 8.94 1.80 4.92
C ARG A 362 10.23 1.34 5.60
N GLY A 363 10.98 0.46 4.97
CA GLY A 363 12.33 0.01 5.37
C GLY A 363 12.38 -1.32 6.12
N ASP A 364 11.29 -1.75 6.74
CA ASP A 364 11.14 -3.05 7.43
C ASP A 364 11.17 -4.27 6.50
N HIS A 365 11.03 -4.04 5.20
CA HIS A 365 11.14 -5.02 4.12
C HIS A 365 12.58 -5.27 3.64
N ILE A 366 13.59 -4.55 4.18
CA ILE A 366 14.99 -4.70 3.78
C ILE A 366 15.73 -5.57 4.81
N LEU A 367 16.35 -6.66 4.35
CA LEU A 367 17.23 -7.52 5.15
C LEU A 367 18.69 -7.18 4.87
N VAL A 368 19.51 -7.13 5.93
CA VAL A 368 20.94 -6.86 5.85
C VAL A 368 21.78 -7.85 6.65
N ASP A 369 23.01 -8.08 6.19
CA ASP A 369 24.05 -8.78 6.96
C ASP A 369 24.74 -7.86 7.99
N GLU A 370 25.72 -8.41 8.74
CA GLU A 370 26.50 -7.67 9.75
C GLU A 370 27.30 -6.50 9.18
N HIS A 371 27.51 -6.47 7.86
CA HIS A 371 28.22 -5.43 7.14
C HIS A 371 27.28 -4.45 6.43
N PHE A 372 25.96 -4.56 6.64
CA PHE A 372 24.93 -3.74 5.98
C PHE A 372 24.90 -3.92 4.46
N ASN A 373 25.28 -5.11 3.96
CA ASN A 373 24.94 -5.51 2.60
C ASN A 373 23.48 -5.99 2.57
N ILE A 374 22.70 -5.57 1.57
CA ILE A 374 21.33 -6.04 1.37
C ILE A 374 21.38 -7.51 0.99
N THR A 375 20.77 -8.33 1.81
CA THR A 375 20.64 -9.78 1.62
C THR A 375 19.25 -10.17 1.12
N GLY A 376 18.28 -9.26 1.25
CA GLY A 376 16.92 -9.49 0.80
C GLY A 376 16.04 -8.24 0.79
N ILE A 377 15.11 -8.19 -0.14
CA ILE A 377 13.98 -7.28 -0.20
C ILE A 377 12.73 -8.15 -0.22
N ILE A 378 11.99 -8.17 0.89
CA ILE A 378 10.85 -9.05 1.13
C ILE A 378 9.53 -8.29 0.98
N ASP A 379 8.38 -8.95 1.25
CA ASP A 379 7.06 -8.31 1.35
C ASP A 379 6.50 -7.64 0.07
N TRP A 380 6.83 -8.19 -1.10
CA TRP A 380 6.33 -7.76 -2.42
C TRP A 380 4.82 -7.97 -2.70
N GLU A 381 4.01 -8.40 -1.72
CA GLU A 381 2.58 -8.73 -1.91
C GLU A 381 1.70 -7.54 -2.31
N ASN A 382 2.14 -6.31 -2.00
CA ASN A 382 1.42 -5.08 -2.32
C ASN A 382 2.07 -4.34 -3.48
N ALA A 383 3.04 -4.93 -4.17
CA ALA A 383 3.74 -4.28 -5.28
C ALA A 383 2.76 -3.83 -6.37
N GLN A 384 3.02 -2.65 -6.94
CA GLN A 384 2.18 -2.07 -7.98
C GLN A 384 3.03 -1.58 -9.14
N ILE A 385 2.44 -1.59 -10.32
CA ILE A 385 2.99 -1.00 -11.53
C ILE A 385 2.37 0.39 -11.66
N THR A 386 3.19 1.44 -11.61
CA THR A 386 2.76 2.84 -11.54
C THR A 386 3.62 3.74 -12.41
N SER A 387 3.29 5.04 -12.56
CA SER A 387 4.06 5.96 -13.40
C SER A 387 5.52 6.06 -12.94
N ALA A 388 6.44 6.37 -13.86
CA ALA A 388 7.86 6.60 -13.53
C ALA A 388 8.05 7.53 -12.32
N ALA A 389 7.31 8.65 -12.30
CA ALA A 389 7.35 9.64 -11.22
C ALA A 389 6.94 9.09 -9.86
N TYR A 390 6.07 8.08 -9.79
CA TYR A 390 5.75 7.40 -8.54
C TYR A 390 6.69 6.25 -8.23
N ALA A 391 7.02 5.44 -9.23
CA ALA A 391 7.83 4.25 -9.06
C ALA A 391 9.21 4.61 -8.49
N PHE A 392 9.79 5.71 -9.00
CA PHE A 392 11.11 6.19 -8.65
C PHE A 392 11.11 7.45 -7.78
N SER A 393 9.97 7.77 -7.14
CA SER A 393 9.98 8.74 -6.04
C SER A 393 10.73 8.18 -4.82
N SER A 394 11.04 9.06 -3.86
CA SER A 394 11.73 8.66 -2.63
C SER A 394 10.98 7.55 -1.87
N PRO A 395 11.66 6.46 -1.46
CA PRO A 395 11.12 5.49 -0.51
C PRO A 395 10.60 6.13 0.77
N LEU A 396 9.51 5.61 1.34
CA LEU A 396 8.93 6.14 2.58
C LEU A 396 9.93 6.18 3.74
N VAL A 397 10.86 5.22 3.82
CA VAL A 397 11.90 5.17 4.86
C VAL A 397 12.88 6.35 4.82
N PHE A 398 13.04 7.02 3.67
CA PHE A 398 13.92 8.18 3.54
C PHE A 398 13.21 9.50 3.83
N LEU A 399 11.89 9.50 4.03
CA LEU A 399 11.15 10.72 4.32
C LEU A 399 11.32 11.10 5.80
N HIS A 400 11.47 12.39 6.07
CA HIS A 400 11.27 12.93 7.41
C HIS A 400 9.76 12.99 7.69
N VAL A 401 9.25 11.93 8.33
CA VAL A 401 7.81 11.75 8.59
C VAL A 401 7.19 12.96 9.30
N ASP A 402 7.85 13.46 10.36
CA ASP A 402 7.36 14.64 11.08
C ASP A 402 7.28 15.90 10.18
N GLU A 403 8.24 16.10 9.27
CA GLU A 403 8.21 17.24 8.34
C GLU A 403 7.07 17.11 7.31
N LEU A 404 6.89 15.89 6.78
CA LEU A 404 5.82 15.57 5.84
C LEU A 404 4.43 15.86 6.44
N PHE A 405 4.20 15.39 7.67
CA PHE A 405 2.94 15.61 8.38
C PHE A 405 2.75 17.05 8.88
N ASN A 406 3.79 17.87 8.88
CA ASN A 406 3.71 19.32 9.10
C ASN A 406 3.57 20.11 7.78
N GLY A 407 3.33 19.43 6.65
CA GLY A 407 3.06 20.05 5.36
C GLY A 407 4.31 20.55 4.62
N ILE A 408 5.51 20.15 5.05
CA ILE A 408 6.75 20.51 4.35
C ILE A 408 6.84 19.71 3.05
N ASN A 409 6.95 20.43 1.94
CA ASN A 409 7.00 19.85 0.60
C ASN A 409 8.39 19.82 -0.05
N ASP A 410 9.38 20.42 0.60
CA ASP A 410 10.75 20.34 0.11
C ASP A 410 11.33 18.93 0.38
N PRO A 411 12.19 18.40 -0.51
CA PRO A 411 12.89 17.15 -0.26
C PRO A 411 13.83 17.29 0.94
N GLY A 412 13.74 16.34 1.87
CA GLY A 412 14.56 16.31 3.07
C GLY A 412 15.99 15.84 2.77
N LYS A 413 16.85 15.89 3.80
CA LYS A 413 18.27 15.54 3.66
C LYS A 413 18.49 14.14 3.06
N HIS A 414 17.75 13.14 3.56
CA HIS A 414 17.94 11.76 3.15
C HIS A 414 17.51 11.49 1.70
N GLU A 415 16.42 12.11 1.24
CA GLU A 415 16.04 12.00 -0.17
C GLU A 415 16.98 12.77 -1.10
N LEU A 416 17.56 13.90 -0.67
CA LEU A 416 18.63 14.57 -1.41
C LEU A 416 19.92 13.73 -1.47
N ASP A 417 20.31 13.08 -0.35
CA ASP A 417 21.44 12.15 -0.32
C ASP A 417 21.21 10.98 -1.31
N PHE A 418 20.00 10.42 -1.34
CA PHE A 418 19.63 9.33 -2.25
C PHE A 418 19.62 9.77 -3.72
N ALA A 419 19.06 10.94 -4.03
CA ALA A 419 19.11 11.51 -5.37
C ALA A 419 20.56 11.73 -5.84
N HIS A 420 21.43 12.23 -4.96
CA HIS A 420 22.86 12.41 -5.30
C HIS A 420 23.58 11.07 -5.57
N ILE A 421 23.21 10.00 -4.87
CA ILE A 421 23.74 8.66 -5.13
C ILE A 421 23.33 8.18 -6.53
N LEU A 422 22.05 8.30 -6.89
CA LEU A 422 21.54 7.93 -8.22
C LEU A 422 22.25 8.71 -9.33
N GLU A 423 22.42 10.02 -9.15
CA GLU A 423 23.13 10.88 -10.09
C GLU A 423 24.61 10.49 -10.22
N LYS A 424 25.29 10.17 -9.11
CA LYS A 424 26.67 9.68 -9.13
C LYS A 424 26.79 8.33 -9.86
N LYS A 425 25.75 7.49 -9.80
CA LYS A 425 25.64 6.24 -10.57
C LYS A 425 25.23 6.47 -12.03
N GLY A 426 25.11 7.72 -12.49
CA GLY A 426 24.80 8.08 -13.88
C GLY A 426 23.30 8.16 -14.22
N ASN A 427 22.42 8.08 -13.23
CA ASN A 427 20.96 8.03 -13.43
C ASN A 427 20.30 9.33 -12.94
N LYS A 428 20.55 10.41 -13.68
CA LYS A 428 20.05 11.75 -13.33
C LYS A 428 18.53 11.85 -13.37
N ASP A 429 17.89 11.17 -14.32
CA ASP A 429 16.44 11.08 -14.44
C ASP A 429 15.79 10.45 -13.19
N LEU A 430 16.34 9.34 -12.67
CA LEU A 430 15.91 8.74 -11.41
C LEU A 430 16.11 9.70 -10.23
N ALA A 431 17.24 10.40 -10.18
CA ALA A 431 17.50 11.42 -9.16
C ALA A 431 16.45 12.55 -9.20
N ASP A 432 16.02 12.95 -10.40
CA ASP A 432 15.03 14.01 -10.59
C ASP A 432 13.61 13.55 -10.18
N PHE A 433 13.25 12.28 -10.37
CA PHE A 433 12.01 11.73 -9.80
C PHE A 433 12.00 11.76 -8.27
N VAL A 434 13.13 11.47 -7.63
CA VAL A 434 13.27 11.56 -6.17
C VAL A 434 13.09 13.01 -5.69
N ARG A 435 13.77 13.97 -6.33
CA ARG A 435 13.72 15.39 -5.94
C ARG A 435 12.33 16.01 -6.09
N ASN A 436 11.61 15.63 -7.14
CA ASN A 436 10.33 16.26 -7.49
C ASN A 436 9.12 15.46 -6.98
N GLY A 437 9.31 14.23 -6.49
CA GLY A 437 8.23 13.31 -6.17
C GLY A 437 7.41 13.65 -4.91
N ARG A 438 7.79 14.67 -4.12
CA ARG A 438 7.15 14.94 -2.80
C ARG A 438 5.66 15.25 -2.92
N THR A 439 5.29 16.20 -3.77
CA THR A 439 3.88 16.60 -3.98
C THR A 439 3.03 15.40 -4.37
N LEU A 440 3.61 14.52 -5.19
CA LEU A 440 2.96 13.32 -5.66
C LEU A 440 2.79 12.30 -4.51
N ILE A 441 3.83 12.05 -3.71
CA ILE A 441 3.74 11.21 -2.49
C ILE A 441 2.66 11.75 -1.53
N GLN A 442 2.63 13.06 -1.26
CA GLN A 442 1.61 13.66 -0.38
C GLN A 442 0.20 13.44 -0.91
N PHE A 443 -0.02 13.67 -2.21
CA PHE A 443 -1.32 13.42 -2.84
C PHE A 443 -1.76 11.96 -2.72
N ARG A 444 -0.84 11.01 -2.92
CA ARG A 444 -1.10 9.57 -2.69
C ARG A 444 -1.59 9.30 -1.27
N LEU A 445 -0.90 9.84 -0.28
CA LEU A 445 -1.23 9.64 1.13
C LEU A 445 -2.59 10.25 1.46
N LEU A 446 -2.87 11.46 0.99
CA LEU A 446 -4.12 12.19 1.22
C LEU A 446 -5.35 11.48 0.64
N VAL A 447 -5.27 11.00 -0.61
CA VAL A 447 -6.41 10.34 -1.27
C VAL A 447 -6.80 9.04 -0.55
N GLY A 448 -5.88 8.36 0.12
CA GLY A 448 -6.16 7.16 0.91
C GLY A 448 -6.26 7.39 2.42
N TYR A 449 -6.25 8.64 2.87
CA TYR A 449 -5.94 8.96 4.26
C TYR A 449 -7.07 8.63 5.23
N ASP A 450 -6.75 8.09 6.40
CA ASP A 450 -7.74 7.82 7.45
C ASP A 450 -7.90 9.02 8.40
N PHE A 451 -9.00 9.77 8.23
CA PHE A 451 -9.32 10.97 9.03
C PHE A 451 -9.46 10.70 10.52
N ARG A 452 -9.88 9.48 10.91
CA ARG A 452 -10.16 9.19 12.32
C ARG A 452 -8.88 8.93 13.09
N ARG A 453 -7.90 8.28 12.47
CA ARG A 453 -6.66 7.89 13.14
C ARG A 453 -5.77 9.08 13.45
N ASP A 454 -5.71 10.04 12.54
CA ASP A 454 -4.81 11.18 12.68
C ASP A 454 -5.31 12.39 11.89
N PHE A 455 -6.30 13.09 12.46
CA PHE A 455 -6.86 14.28 11.82
C PHE A 455 -5.82 15.41 11.71
N GLU A 456 -4.95 15.59 12.71
CA GLU A 456 -3.93 16.64 12.68
C GLU A 456 -2.89 16.39 11.59
N GLY A 457 -2.44 15.14 11.42
CA GLY A 457 -1.56 14.76 10.31
C GLY A 457 -2.24 14.95 8.94
N PHE A 458 -3.55 14.67 8.84
CA PHE A 458 -4.32 15.02 7.64
C PHE A 458 -4.27 16.52 7.37
N LEU A 459 -4.52 17.37 8.37
CA LEU A 459 -4.52 18.83 8.20
C LEU A 459 -3.17 19.34 7.68
N GLY A 460 -2.06 18.89 8.27
CA GLY A 460 -0.73 19.31 7.84
C GLY A 460 -0.39 18.83 6.43
N LEU A 461 -0.70 17.57 6.08
CA LEU A 461 -0.56 17.08 4.70
C LEU A 461 -1.42 17.90 3.71
N PHE A 462 -2.66 18.17 4.08
CA PHE A 462 -3.64 18.86 3.23
C PHE A 462 -3.26 20.33 2.99
N GLU A 463 -2.83 21.03 4.03
CA GLU A 463 -2.29 22.38 3.94
C GLU A 463 -0.99 22.41 3.13
N GLY A 464 -0.09 21.47 3.38
CA GLY A 464 1.16 21.32 2.63
C GLY A 464 0.90 21.18 1.14
N LEU A 465 0.02 20.26 0.74
CA LEU A 465 -0.33 20.05 -0.67
C LEU A 465 -0.88 21.34 -1.30
N ARG A 466 -1.84 22.01 -0.65
CA ARG A 466 -2.43 23.28 -1.13
C ARG A 466 -1.40 24.37 -1.36
N LYS A 467 -0.44 24.50 -0.44
CA LYS A 467 0.71 25.42 -0.58
C LYS A 467 1.60 25.05 -1.76
N ALA A 468 1.95 23.76 -1.90
CA ALA A 468 2.82 23.30 -2.98
C ALA A 468 2.25 23.53 -4.39
N ILE A 469 0.93 23.38 -4.55
CA ILE A 469 0.26 23.65 -5.83
C ILE A 469 -0.28 25.09 -5.95
N ASN A 470 -0.10 25.92 -4.92
CA ASN A 470 -0.61 27.28 -4.82
C ASN A 470 -2.12 27.41 -5.08
N VAL A 471 -2.91 26.46 -4.55
CA VAL A 471 -4.39 26.48 -4.62
C VAL A 471 -4.94 26.60 -3.22
N ASP A 472 -5.71 27.66 -2.96
CA ASP A 472 -6.28 27.96 -1.64
C ASP A 472 -5.21 28.01 -0.51
N ALA A 473 -3.94 28.28 -0.83
CA ALA A 473 -2.78 28.11 0.06
C ALA A 473 -2.80 28.98 1.34
N HIS A 474 -3.61 30.05 1.34
CA HIS A 474 -3.71 31.01 2.43
C HIS A 474 -4.81 30.66 3.45
N LEU A 475 -5.68 29.71 3.14
CA LEU A 475 -6.80 29.33 4.01
C LEU A 475 -6.33 28.29 5.04
N ASP A 476 -6.75 28.45 6.28
CA ASP A 476 -6.73 27.33 7.23
C ASP A 476 -7.85 26.33 6.90
N TRP A 477 -7.97 25.27 7.70
CA TRP A 477 -8.98 24.24 7.46
C TRP A 477 -10.42 24.76 7.58
N ASP A 478 -10.72 25.60 8.57
CA ASP A 478 -12.10 26.02 8.86
C ASP A 478 -12.58 27.03 7.80
N ASP A 479 -11.70 27.95 7.39
CA ASP A 479 -11.96 28.88 6.29
C ASP A 479 -12.07 28.13 4.95
N TRP A 480 -11.16 27.18 4.70
CA TRP A 480 -11.19 26.35 3.49
C TRP A 480 -12.48 25.53 3.43
N LYS A 481 -12.88 24.88 4.53
CA LYS A 481 -14.11 24.09 4.61
C LYS A 481 -15.35 24.93 4.35
N SER A 482 -15.40 26.14 4.91
CA SER A 482 -16.50 27.09 4.69
C SER A 482 -16.61 27.49 3.22
N ALA A 483 -15.48 27.78 2.57
CA ALA A 483 -15.43 28.06 1.14
C ALA A 483 -15.82 26.84 0.30
N ALA A 484 -15.33 25.64 0.66
CA ALA A 484 -15.61 24.39 -0.04
C ALA A 484 -17.09 23.99 0.03
N LEU A 485 -17.75 24.23 1.17
CA LEU A 485 -19.19 24.01 1.34
C LEU A 485 -19.99 24.80 0.31
N ILE A 486 -19.64 26.07 0.10
CA ILE A 486 -20.29 26.95 -0.90
C ILE A 486 -19.91 26.50 -2.31
N ARG A 487 -18.61 26.29 -2.57
CA ARG A 487 -18.06 25.90 -3.89
C ARG A 487 -18.71 24.63 -4.42
N TYR A 488 -18.96 23.66 -3.55
CA TYR A 488 -19.45 22.35 -3.94
C TYR A 488 -20.92 22.09 -3.63
N GLN A 489 -21.66 23.09 -3.11
CA GLN A 489 -23.06 22.92 -2.69
C GLN A 489 -23.95 22.33 -3.79
N ASP A 490 -23.66 22.60 -5.06
CA ASP A 490 -24.46 22.17 -6.20
C ASP A 490 -24.07 20.81 -6.79
N LYS A 491 -22.99 20.18 -6.31
CA LYS A 491 -22.56 18.86 -6.77
C LYS A 491 -23.63 17.81 -6.38
N PRO A 492 -24.21 17.05 -7.33
CA PRO A 492 -25.36 16.18 -7.05
C PRO A 492 -25.10 15.13 -5.95
N ARG A 493 -23.92 14.50 -5.94
CA ARG A 493 -23.55 13.51 -4.92
C ARG A 493 -23.40 14.15 -3.54
N PHE A 494 -22.88 15.38 -3.47
CA PHE A 494 -22.73 16.11 -2.22
C PHE A 494 -24.09 16.54 -1.65
N LYS A 495 -24.99 17.07 -2.49
CA LYS A 495 -26.40 17.32 -2.11
C LYS A 495 -27.08 16.06 -1.56
N GLY A 496 -26.87 14.92 -2.22
CA GLY A 496 -27.39 13.62 -1.80
C GLY A 496 -26.78 13.08 -0.51
N LEU A 497 -25.56 13.50 -0.14
CA LEU A 497 -24.95 13.19 1.15
C LEU A 497 -25.56 14.06 2.25
N LEU A 498 -25.65 15.37 2.04
CA LEU A 498 -26.19 16.33 3.00
C LEU A 498 -27.65 16.02 3.37
N SER A 499 -28.46 15.56 2.42
CA SER A 499 -29.86 15.20 2.69
C SER A 499 -30.05 13.98 3.60
N LYS A 500 -29.01 13.17 3.79
CA LYS A 500 -29.02 12.01 4.71
C LYS A 500 -28.63 12.37 6.14
N ILE A 501 -28.06 13.54 6.33
CA ILE A 501 -27.60 14.00 7.64
C ILE A 501 -28.78 14.68 8.32
N PRO A 502 -29.19 14.23 9.53
CA PRO A 502 -30.23 14.91 10.27
C PRO A 502 -29.86 16.39 10.45
N PRO A 503 -30.80 17.34 10.29
CA PRO A 503 -30.52 18.73 10.60
C PRO A 503 -30.02 18.80 12.04
N GLN A 504 -28.79 19.31 12.23
CA GLN A 504 -28.27 19.56 13.56
C GLN A 504 -29.26 20.49 14.26
N LYS A 505 -29.81 20.07 15.41
CA LYS A 505 -30.50 21.01 16.30
C LYS A 505 -29.49 22.09 16.61
N THR A 506 -29.79 23.32 16.22
CA THR A 506 -29.02 24.50 16.59
C THR A 506 -29.07 24.66 18.11
N SER A 507 -28.15 24.02 18.83
CA SER A 507 -27.86 24.40 20.21
C SER A 507 -26.75 25.44 20.19
N THR A 508 -27.14 26.69 20.32
CA THR A 508 -26.30 27.74 20.89
C THR A 508 -25.84 27.30 22.28
N ALA A 509 -24.68 26.64 22.39
CA ALA A 509 -23.78 26.63 23.56
C ALA A 509 -22.70 25.55 23.41
N GLY A 510 -21.43 25.98 23.44
CA GLY A 510 -20.33 25.21 24.00
C GLY A 510 -19.60 24.26 23.05
N ALA A 511 -18.34 24.62 22.77
CA ALA A 511 -17.29 23.77 22.21
C ALA A 511 -17.46 22.26 22.52
N SER A 512 -17.67 21.46 21.47
CA SER A 512 -17.39 20.03 21.52
C SER A 512 -15.89 19.87 21.77
N ALA A 513 -15.54 19.22 22.89
CA ALA A 513 -14.18 19.06 23.37
C ALA A 513 -13.26 18.46 22.29
N ARG A 514 -12.28 19.26 21.85
CA ARG A 514 -11.07 18.78 21.17
C ARG A 514 -10.25 17.96 22.17
N PRO A 515 -9.61 16.85 21.80
CA PRO A 515 -8.56 16.26 22.63
C PRO A 515 -7.47 17.33 22.80
N SER A 516 -7.23 17.75 24.03
CA SER A 516 -6.30 18.83 24.33
C SER A 516 -4.85 18.40 24.15
N LYS A 517 -4.03 19.37 23.73
CA LYS A 517 -2.56 19.34 23.68
C LYS A 517 -1.99 18.58 24.88
N ARG A 518 -1.29 17.47 24.62
CA ARG A 518 -0.32 16.92 25.59
C ARG A 518 1.08 17.04 25.01
N ALA A 519 1.85 17.89 25.69
CA ALA A 519 3.27 18.09 25.45
C ALA A 519 4.01 16.74 25.42
N ARG A 520 4.80 16.51 24.37
CA ARG A 520 5.94 15.58 24.41
C ARG A 520 6.85 16.04 25.56
N LYS A 521 6.83 15.32 26.67
CA LYS A 521 7.96 15.32 27.60
C LYS A 521 8.88 14.18 27.17
N GLU A 522 10.08 14.59 26.81
CA GLU A 522 11.39 13.91 26.80
C GLU A 522 11.46 12.45 26.32
#